data_AF-A0AAU9IN55-F1
#
_entry.id   AF-A0AAU9IN55-F1
#
_cell.length_a   1.000
_cell.length_b   1.000
_cell.length_c   1.000
_cell.angle_alpha   90.00
_cell.angle_beta   90.00
_cell.angle_gamma   90.00
#
_symmetry.space_group_name_H-M   'P 1'
#
loop_
_entity.id
_entity.type
_entity.pdbx_description
1 polymer ?
#
loop_
_entity_poly.entity_id
_entity_poly.type
_entity_poly.pdbx_seq_one_letter_code
_entity_poly.pdbx_strand_id
1 'polypeptide(L)'
;MNKSFSSLATLSQNSSNFSKNLPRKFSSIEDCPLSNPNIGIISENDHKNHQCICELCSCGTHKCPAKLNDPYPISMYRSQYKNEFIKGQCAKTSPIRSAENTYSHYPITYETTNEKDFKPICKNPPKVSSKGYPTPPPQSNIFAQTSYSSSYLNWGTNNPYYVKQSRVQHNDERLRLSSSTSYKDSFKPANSNELLAAQQKNKEIKNLISMKTLKEREILIRESESKKEFKDFSKSSIIDKATKPDESLLKQKITDNHFMSTVKKDFYRTQTPIDFRKIRRQINLKLDKR
;
A
#
# COMPACT_ATOMS: atom_id res chain seq x y z
N MET A 1 -49.91 31.77 -27.61
CA MET A 1 -49.49 30.64 -28.47
C MET A 1 -47.98 30.71 -28.62
N ASN A 2 -47.13 29.72 -28.35
CA ASN A 2 -47.22 28.41 -27.73
C ASN A 2 -45.76 27.99 -27.41
N LYS A 3 -45.54 27.44 -26.20
CA LYS A 3 -44.59 26.37 -25.81
C LYS A 3 -43.09 26.62 -26.12
N SER A 4 -42.22 26.95 -25.17
CA SER A 4 -41.75 26.13 -24.02
C SER A 4 -41.34 24.71 -24.43
N PHE A 5 -40.05 24.45 -24.65
CA PHE A 5 -39.43 23.14 -24.38
C PHE A 5 -37.94 23.27 -24.09
N SER A 6 -37.62 23.00 -22.83
CA SER A 6 -36.32 22.75 -22.25
C SER A 6 -35.93 21.28 -22.49
N SER A 7 -34.68 20.98 -22.81
CA SER A 7 -34.16 19.60 -22.66
C SER A 7 -32.72 19.62 -22.16
N LEU A 8 -32.62 19.29 -20.87
CA LEU A 8 -31.41 19.03 -20.09
C LEU A 8 -30.74 17.72 -20.52
N ALA A 9 -29.42 17.73 -20.45
CA ALA A 9 -28.52 16.62 -20.69
C ALA A 9 -28.59 15.57 -19.57
N THR A 10 -28.66 14.30 -19.98
CA THR A 10 -28.60 13.11 -19.13
C THR A 10 -27.16 12.72 -18.84
N LEU A 11 -26.75 12.88 -17.57
CA LEU A 11 -25.51 12.35 -17.02
C LEU A 11 -25.72 10.88 -16.63
N SER A 12 -25.00 9.96 -17.29
CA SER A 12 -25.05 8.53 -17.02
C SER A 12 -24.26 8.18 -15.75
N GLN A 13 -25.00 7.83 -14.69
CA GLN A 13 -24.49 7.22 -13.47
C GLN A 13 -24.40 5.70 -13.68
N ASN A 14 -23.17 5.17 -13.78
CA ASN A 14 -22.93 3.73 -13.66
C ASN A 14 -22.90 3.35 -12.18
N SER A 15 -24.07 3.26 -11.57
CA SER A 15 -24.29 2.53 -10.31
C SER A 15 -24.59 1.07 -10.65
N SER A 16 -23.79 0.16 -10.09
CA SER A 16 -24.09 -1.26 -10.03
C SER A 16 -25.49 -1.49 -9.47
N ASN A 17 -26.36 -2.12 -10.27
CA ASN A 17 -27.65 -2.61 -9.85
C ASN A 17 -27.47 -3.77 -8.87
N PHE A 18 -27.16 -3.45 -7.62
CA PHE A 18 -27.41 -4.34 -6.49
C PHE A 18 -28.85 -4.10 -6.04
N SER A 19 -29.69 -5.12 -6.23
CA SER A 19 -31.11 -5.10 -5.94
C SER A 19 -31.37 -4.59 -4.51
N LYS A 20 -31.97 -3.40 -4.39
CA LYS A 20 -32.43 -2.82 -3.13
C LYS A 20 -33.73 -3.52 -2.72
N ASN A 21 -33.62 -4.74 -2.22
CA ASN A 21 -34.62 -5.25 -1.29
C ASN A 21 -34.51 -4.38 -0.03
N LEU A 22 -35.39 -3.38 0.11
CA LEU A 22 -35.46 -2.58 1.32
C LEU A 22 -35.71 -3.53 2.51
N PRO A 23 -34.85 -3.54 3.54
CA PRO A 23 -35.06 -4.38 4.70
C PRO A 23 -36.35 -3.92 5.40
N ARG A 24 -37.25 -4.88 5.69
CA ARG A 24 -38.37 -4.67 6.60
C ARG A 24 -37.79 -4.09 7.90
N LYS A 25 -38.24 -2.90 8.29
CA LYS A 25 -37.86 -2.30 9.56
C LYS A 25 -38.40 -3.19 10.67
N PHE A 26 -37.53 -3.96 11.33
CA PHE A 26 -37.89 -4.66 12.56
C PHE A 26 -38.04 -3.59 13.65
N SER A 27 -39.24 -3.51 14.23
CA SER A 27 -39.65 -2.45 15.16
C SER A 27 -39.25 -2.70 16.62
N SER A 28 -38.63 -3.85 16.91
CA SER A 28 -38.24 -4.30 18.25
C SER A 28 -36.72 -4.45 18.33
N ILE A 29 -36.13 -3.90 19.41
CA ILE A 29 -34.70 -4.03 19.74
C ILE A 29 -34.31 -5.52 19.92
N GLU A 30 -35.27 -6.37 20.30
CA GLU A 30 -35.07 -7.79 20.60
C GLU A 30 -34.80 -8.67 19.36
N ASP A 31 -35.13 -8.21 18.16
CA ASP A 31 -34.94 -9.00 16.93
C ASP A 31 -33.66 -8.63 16.17
N CYS A 32 -32.72 -7.93 16.81
CA CYS A 32 -31.45 -7.63 16.15
C CYS A 32 -30.62 -8.90 16.00
N PRO A 33 -30.19 -9.28 14.77
CA PRO A 33 -29.34 -10.45 14.59
C PRO A 33 -28.04 -10.35 15.39
N LEU A 34 -27.50 -9.14 15.60
CA LEU A 34 -26.28 -8.90 16.37
C LEU A 34 -26.44 -9.11 17.89
N SER A 35 -27.66 -9.15 18.41
CA SER A 35 -27.91 -9.39 19.84
C SER A 35 -27.85 -10.88 20.20
N ASN A 36 -27.71 -11.78 19.22
CA ASN A 36 -27.61 -13.21 19.46
C ASN A 36 -26.22 -13.57 20.03
N PRO A 37 -26.12 -14.12 21.26
CA PRO A 37 -24.84 -14.46 21.88
C PRO A 37 -24.07 -15.59 21.17
N ASN A 38 -24.71 -16.30 20.24
CA ASN A 38 -24.06 -17.33 19.43
C ASN A 38 -23.25 -16.77 18.27
N ILE A 39 -23.42 -15.49 17.94
CA ILE A 39 -22.56 -14.82 16.96
C ILE A 39 -21.26 -14.50 17.66
N GLY A 40 -20.17 -15.10 17.17
CA GLY A 40 -18.83 -14.85 17.68
C GLY A 40 -18.48 -13.36 17.62
N ILE A 41 -17.50 -12.96 18.44
CA ILE A 41 -16.98 -11.60 18.47
C ILE A 41 -16.51 -11.21 17.06
N ILE A 42 -17.14 -10.20 16.47
CA ILE A 42 -16.73 -9.66 15.16
C ILE A 42 -15.40 -8.95 15.35
N SER A 43 -14.37 -9.36 14.62
CA SER A 43 -13.05 -8.74 14.75
C SER A 43 -13.02 -7.36 14.07
N GLU A 44 -12.13 -6.48 14.54
CA GLU A 44 -11.89 -5.19 13.86
C GLU A 44 -11.50 -5.36 12.38
N ASN A 45 -10.83 -6.47 12.06
CA ASN A 45 -10.41 -6.77 10.68
C ASN A 45 -11.62 -7.05 9.77
N ASP A 46 -12.68 -7.67 10.30
CA ASP A 46 -13.91 -7.93 9.55
C ASP A 46 -14.65 -6.64 9.24
N HIS A 47 -14.63 -5.68 10.17
CA HIS A 47 -15.13 -4.33 9.92
C HIS A 47 -14.33 -3.60 8.82
N LYS A 48 -13.00 -3.73 8.83
CA LYS A 48 -12.13 -3.12 7.80
C LYS A 48 -12.36 -3.70 6.40
N ASN A 49 -12.59 -5.01 6.32
CA ASN A 49 -12.78 -5.72 5.06
C ASN A 49 -14.22 -5.68 4.54
N HIS A 50 -15.13 -4.95 5.20
CA HIS A 50 -16.57 -4.95 4.89
C HIS A 50 -17.21 -6.36 4.99
N GLN A 51 -16.66 -7.21 5.85
CA GLN A 51 -17.18 -8.56 6.15
C GLN A 51 -17.95 -8.60 7.47
N CYS A 52 -18.06 -7.48 8.18
CA CYS A 52 -18.90 -7.37 9.36
C CYS A 52 -20.39 -7.47 8.99
N ILE A 53 -21.16 -8.18 9.80
CA ILE A 53 -22.63 -8.30 9.67
C ILE A 53 -23.39 -7.06 10.18
N CYS A 54 -22.71 -5.97 10.49
CA CYS A 54 -23.33 -4.74 11.00
C CYS A 54 -24.30 -4.09 10.01
N GLU A 55 -24.11 -4.31 8.70
CA GLU A 55 -25.03 -3.86 7.66
C GLU A 55 -26.43 -4.50 7.80
N LEU A 56 -26.52 -5.63 8.51
CA LEU A 56 -27.78 -6.33 8.78
C LEU A 56 -28.50 -5.81 10.04
N CYS A 57 -27.85 -5.02 10.91
CA CYS A 57 -28.58 -4.38 12.02
C CYS A 57 -29.39 -3.20 11.47
N SER A 58 -30.70 -3.28 11.70
CA SER A 58 -31.65 -2.16 11.56
C SER A 58 -31.96 -1.49 12.91
N CYS A 59 -31.37 -1.99 13.98
CA CYS A 59 -31.62 -1.67 15.38
C CYS A 59 -31.13 -0.28 15.83
N GLY A 60 -30.17 0.32 15.12
CA GLY A 60 -29.60 1.64 15.43
C GLY A 60 -28.73 1.72 16.70
N THR A 61 -28.79 0.72 17.59
CA THR A 61 -27.96 0.62 18.80
C THR A 61 -26.53 0.18 18.49
N HIS A 62 -26.37 -0.77 17.56
CA HIS A 62 -25.07 -1.23 17.11
C HIS A 62 -24.51 -0.28 16.04
N LYS A 63 -23.55 0.55 16.44
CA LYS A 63 -22.80 1.39 15.50
C LYS A 63 -21.60 0.60 14.98
N CYS A 64 -21.58 0.36 13.67
CA CYS A 64 -20.37 -0.14 13.02
C CYS A 64 -19.27 0.92 13.21
N PRO A 65 -18.07 0.57 13.70
CA PRO A 65 -16.95 1.50 13.73
C PRO A 65 -16.63 1.89 12.28
N ALA A 66 -17.11 3.06 11.88
CA ALA A 66 -16.87 3.61 10.57
C ALA A 66 -15.37 3.67 10.32
N LYS A 67 -14.95 3.32 9.09
CA LYS A 67 -13.56 3.24 8.62
C LYS A 67 -12.65 4.13 9.46
N LEU A 68 -12.03 3.55 10.49
CA LEU A 68 -10.93 4.20 11.16
C LEU A 68 -9.91 4.44 10.06
N ASN A 69 -9.56 5.71 9.83
CA ASN A 69 -8.48 6.04 8.93
C ASN A 69 -7.29 5.18 9.35
N ASP A 70 -6.86 4.28 8.47
CA ASP A 70 -5.73 3.42 8.79
C ASP A 70 -4.58 4.35 9.22
N PRO A 71 -3.96 4.11 10.39
CA PRO A 71 -2.91 4.99 10.91
C PRO A 71 -1.70 5.05 9.95
N TYR A 72 -1.63 4.12 9.01
CA TYR A 72 -0.60 4.04 7.99
C TYR A 72 -1.22 4.21 6.61
N PRO A 73 -0.68 5.12 5.78
CA PRO A 73 -1.17 5.29 4.42
C PRO A 73 -0.91 4.00 3.62
N ILE A 74 -1.89 3.60 2.81
CA ILE A 74 -1.85 2.40 1.94
C ILE A 74 -0.58 2.36 1.07
N SER A 75 0.04 3.51 0.80
CA SER A 75 1.32 3.63 0.10
C SER A 75 2.49 2.90 0.77
N MET A 76 2.46 2.69 2.10
CA MET A 76 3.55 2.00 2.82
C MET A 76 3.56 0.48 2.62
N TYR A 77 2.43 -0.12 2.22
CA TYR A 77 2.31 -1.57 2.05
C TYR A 77 2.30 -2.01 0.57
N ARG A 78 2.61 -1.11 -0.36
CA ARG A 78 2.79 -1.49 -1.76
C ARG A 78 4.19 -2.07 -1.96
N SER A 79 4.26 -3.38 -2.16
CA SER A 79 5.49 -4.02 -2.63
C SER A 79 5.93 -3.43 -3.97
N GLN A 80 7.24 -3.41 -4.26
CA GLN A 80 7.76 -3.02 -5.57
C GLN A 80 7.05 -3.77 -6.70
N TYR A 81 6.77 -5.06 -6.49
CA TYR A 81 5.98 -5.88 -7.41
C TYR A 81 4.61 -5.27 -7.73
N LYS A 82 3.82 -4.82 -6.73
CA LYS A 82 2.52 -4.18 -6.99
C LYS A 82 2.63 -2.82 -7.67
N ASN A 83 3.75 -2.12 -7.51
CA ASN A 83 3.99 -0.84 -8.17
C ASN A 83 4.40 -1.01 -9.64
N GLU A 84 5.15 -2.07 -9.94
CA GLU A 84 5.63 -2.38 -11.29
C GLU A 84 4.60 -3.18 -12.10
N PHE A 85 3.82 -4.04 -11.45
CA PHE A 85 2.76 -4.83 -12.06
C PHE A 85 1.45 -4.04 -12.12
N ILE A 86 1.48 -2.92 -12.84
CA ILE A 86 0.24 -2.26 -13.27
C ILE A 86 -0.41 -3.26 -14.24
N LYS A 87 -1.60 -3.79 -13.91
CA LYS A 87 -2.40 -4.55 -14.87
C LYS A 87 -2.45 -3.71 -16.14
N GLY A 88 -1.73 -4.17 -17.18
CA GLY A 88 -1.69 -3.47 -18.45
C GLY A 88 -3.13 -3.17 -18.81
N GLN A 89 -3.43 -1.89 -19.03
CA GLN A 89 -4.73 -1.53 -19.58
C GLN A 89 -4.77 -2.23 -20.93
N CYS A 90 -5.37 -3.42 -21.00
CA CYS A 90 -5.82 -3.96 -22.27
C CYS A 90 -6.68 -2.84 -22.83
N ALA A 91 -6.18 -2.18 -23.88
CA ALA A 91 -6.92 -1.17 -24.58
C ALA A 91 -8.29 -1.78 -24.83
N LYS A 92 -9.32 -1.21 -24.22
CA LYS A 92 -10.69 -1.65 -24.43
C LYS A 92 -10.88 -1.54 -25.93
N THR A 93 -10.84 -2.66 -26.64
CA THR A 93 -11.21 -2.70 -28.04
C THR A 93 -12.64 -2.20 -28.05
N SER A 94 -12.82 -1.00 -28.57
CA SER A 94 -14.16 -0.44 -28.76
C SER A 94 -14.94 -1.48 -29.55
N PRO A 95 -16.14 -1.87 -29.09
CA PRO A 95 -16.95 -2.85 -29.82
C PRO A 95 -17.10 -2.37 -31.25
N ILE A 96 -16.82 -3.26 -32.21
CA ILE A 96 -16.94 -3.01 -33.64
C ILE A 96 -18.39 -2.57 -33.87
N ARG A 97 -18.60 -1.27 -34.13
CA ARG A 97 -19.91 -0.74 -34.51
C ARG A 97 -20.17 -1.16 -35.95
N SER A 98 -21.27 -1.87 -36.18
CA SER A 98 -21.78 -2.12 -37.53
C SER A 98 -22.03 -0.78 -38.21
N ALA A 99 -21.55 -0.62 -39.44
CA ALA A 99 -21.74 0.60 -40.21
C ALA A 99 -23.25 0.90 -40.34
N GLU A 100 -23.67 2.05 -39.82
CA GLU A 100 -25.03 2.56 -40.02
C GLU A 100 -25.18 2.93 -41.49
N ASN A 101 -26.17 2.34 -42.16
CA ASN A 101 -26.54 2.72 -43.52
C ASN A 101 -27.06 4.16 -43.51
N THR A 102 -26.21 5.10 -43.88
CA THR A 102 -26.57 6.49 -44.14
C THR A 102 -27.52 6.56 -45.33
N TYR A 103 -28.82 6.69 -45.07
CA TYR A 103 -29.76 7.19 -46.07
C TYR A 103 -29.43 8.65 -46.35
N SER A 104 -29.07 8.92 -47.60
CA SER A 104 -28.76 10.26 -48.11
C SER A 104 -30.05 11.09 -48.15
N HIS A 105 -30.30 11.88 -47.11
CA HIS A 105 -31.29 12.95 -47.13
C HIS A 105 -30.67 14.20 -47.76
N TYR A 106 -30.52 14.22 -49.09
CA TYR A 106 -30.29 15.49 -49.78
C TYR A 106 -31.62 16.19 -49.95
N PRO A 107 -31.80 17.42 -49.41
CA PRO A 107 -32.99 18.21 -49.66
C PRO A 107 -33.02 18.60 -51.14
N ILE A 108 -34.05 18.16 -51.85
CA ILE A 108 -34.32 18.59 -53.22
C ILE A 108 -34.77 20.05 -53.12
N THR A 109 -34.03 20.97 -53.74
CA THR A 109 -34.43 22.37 -53.83
C THR A 109 -35.35 22.54 -55.05
N TYR A 110 -36.60 22.92 -54.81
CA TYR A 110 -37.59 23.20 -55.86
C TYR A 110 -37.54 24.66 -56.32
N GLU A 111 -36.35 25.24 -56.44
CA GLU A 111 -36.19 26.60 -56.96
C GLU A 111 -36.21 26.55 -58.49
N THR A 112 -37.18 27.22 -59.10
CA THR A 112 -37.20 27.37 -60.55
C THR A 112 -36.26 28.50 -60.97
N THR A 113 -35.67 28.40 -62.16
CA THR A 113 -34.77 29.45 -62.69
C THR A 113 -35.44 30.82 -62.75
N ASN A 114 -36.75 30.85 -62.95
CA ASN A 114 -37.54 32.08 -63.02
C ASN A 114 -37.52 32.89 -61.70
N GLU A 115 -37.55 32.21 -60.53
CA GLU A 115 -37.44 32.88 -59.22
C GLU A 115 -36.03 33.40 -58.93
N LYS A 116 -35.00 32.79 -59.55
CA LYS A 116 -33.62 33.27 -59.42
C LYS A 116 -33.39 34.52 -60.27
N ASP A 117 -33.91 34.52 -61.49
CA ASP A 117 -33.54 35.50 -62.49
C ASP A 117 -34.37 36.79 -62.40
N PHE A 118 -35.62 36.72 -61.92
CA PHE A 118 -36.53 37.87 -61.88
C PHE A 118 -36.88 38.30 -60.46
N LYS A 119 -35.89 38.86 -59.76
CA LYS A 119 -36.14 39.54 -58.47
C LYS A 119 -36.49 41.02 -58.70
N PRO A 120 -37.51 41.58 -58.02
CA PRO A 120 -37.86 42.98 -58.17
C PRO A 120 -36.69 43.88 -57.72
N ILE A 121 -36.14 44.64 -58.66
CA ILE A 121 -35.04 45.57 -58.40
C ILE A 121 -35.62 46.88 -57.85
N CYS A 122 -35.52 47.08 -56.54
CA CYS A 122 -35.80 48.37 -55.92
C CYS A 122 -34.68 49.35 -56.29
N LYS A 123 -34.94 50.24 -57.26
CA LYS A 123 -34.03 51.34 -57.61
C LYS A 123 -34.13 52.44 -56.56
N ASN A 124 -33.17 52.49 -55.65
CA ASN A 124 -33.03 53.62 -54.73
C ASN A 124 -32.44 54.84 -55.48
N PRO A 125 -32.88 56.07 -55.16
CA PRO A 125 -32.34 57.28 -55.78
C PRO A 125 -30.85 57.47 -55.45
N PRO A 126 -30.04 58.02 -56.38
CA PRO A 126 -28.62 58.28 -56.14
C PRO A 126 -28.45 59.33 -55.05
N LYS A 127 -27.90 58.93 -53.91
CA LYS A 127 -27.56 59.84 -52.82
C LYS A 127 -26.29 60.60 -53.17
N VAL A 128 -26.39 61.92 -53.23
CA VAL A 128 -25.25 62.84 -53.33
C VAL A 128 -24.37 62.66 -52.09
N SER A 129 -23.12 62.23 -52.26
CA SER A 129 -22.21 62.01 -51.14
C SER A 129 -21.61 63.33 -50.67
N SER A 130 -21.97 63.75 -49.46
CA SER A 130 -21.19 64.72 -48.70
C SER A 130 -19.78 64.16 -48.48
N LYS A 131 -18.73 64.95 -48.71
CA LYS A 131 -17.35 64.62 -48.32
C LYS A 131 -17.32 64.35 -46.81
N GLY A 132 -17.40 63.07 -46.45
CA GLY A 132 -17.34 62.61 -45.06
C GLY A 132 -15.91 62.65 -44.58
N TYR A 133 -15.68 63.31 -43.45
CA TYR A 133 -14.48 63.07 -42.66
C TYR A 133 -14.44 61.58 -42.28
N PRO A 134 -13.27 60.92 -42.31
CA PRO A 134 -13.17 59.53 -41.94
C PRO A 134 -13.60 59.37 -40.48
N THR A 135 -14.74 58.73 -40.26
CA THR A 135 -15.11 58.26 -38.92
C THR A 135 -14.04 57.27 -38.46
N PRO A 136 -13.48 57.44 -37.25
CA PRO A 136 -12.52 56.48 -36.74
C PRO A 136 -13.16 55.08 -36.74
N PRO A 137 -12.41 54.03 -37.09
CA PRO A 137 -12.95 52.68 -37.11
C PRO A 137 -13.51 52.34 -35.72
N PRO A 138 -14.62 51.61 -35.65
CA PRO A 138 -15.20 51.21 -34.37
C PRO A 138 -14.15 50.44 -33.57
N GLN A 139 -13.86 50.92 -32.36
CA GLN A 139 -13.01 50.19 -31.41
C GLN A 139 -13.81 48.98 -30.90
N SER A 140 -13.80 47.89 -31.65
CA SER A 140 -14.37 46.63 -31.20
C SER A 140 -13.39 45.96 -30.25
N ASN A 141 -13.71 45.96 -28.96
CA ASN A 141 -13.01 45.11 -28.00
C ASN A 141 -13.48 43.67 -28.23
N ILE A 142 -12.65 42.89 -28.91
CA ILE A 142 -12.92 41.47 -29.12
C ILE A 142 -12.63 40.75 -27.80
N PHE A 143 -13.67 40.46 -27.04
CA PHE A 143 -13.59 39.60 -25.86
C PHE A 143 -13.59 38.12 -26.29
N ALA A 144 -12.56 37.70 -27.02
CA ALA A 144 -12.36 36.31 -27.37
C ALA A 144 -11.58 35.61 -26.25
N GLN A 145 -12.30 34.93 -25.36
CA GLN A 145 -11.71 33.93 -24.48
C GLN A 145 -11.90 32.55 -25.11
N THR A 146 -10.86 31.73 -25.08
CA THR A 146 -10.99 30.33 -25.51
C THR A 146 -11.66 29.54 -24.39
N SER A 147 -12.35 28.45 -24.74
CA SER A 147 -12.87 27.49 -23.75
C SER A 147 -11.75 26.97 -22.84
N TYR A 148 -10.52 26.88 -23.37
CA TYR A 148 -9.32 26.54 -22.61
C TYR A 148 -8.95 27.62 -21.59
N SER A 149 -8.85 28.89 -21.98
CA SER A 149 -8.54 29.98 -21.03
C SER A 149 -9.64 30.16 -19.96
N SER A 150 -10.89 29.83 -20.30
CA SER A 150 -12.00 29.81 -19.35
C SER A 150 -11.92 28.66 -18.35
N SER A 151 -11.41 27.49 -18.76
CA SER A 151 -11.47 26.27 -17.95
C SER A 151 -10.22 26.03 -17.11
N TYR A 152 -9.08 26.57 -17.53
CA TYR A 152 -7.79 26.36 -16.89
C TYR A 152 -7.25 27.67 -16.33
N LEU A 153 -7.87 28.15 -15.25
CA LEU A 153 -7.31 29.26 -14.49
C LEU A 153 -5.98 28.82 -13.87
N ASN A 154 -5.02 29.74 -13.86
CA ASN A 154 -3.80 29.55 -13.10
C ASN A 154 -4.14 29.61 -11.60
N TRP A 155 -4.23 28.45 -10.96
CA TRP A 155 -4.51 28.32 -9.52
C TRP A 155 -3.35 28.78 -8.62
N GLY A 156 -2.28 29.32 -9.21
CA GLY A 156 -1.07 29.68 -8.52
C GLY A 156 -0.22 28.46 -8.16
N THR A 157 1.03 28.71 -7.80
CA THR A 157 1.85 27.70 -7.13
C THR A 157 1.27 27.47 -5.74
N ASN A 158 0.72 26.27 -5.52
CA ASN A 158 0.37 25.80 -4.19
C ASN A 158 1.63 25.83 -3.31
N ASN A 159 1.83 26.92 -2.56
CA ASN A 159 2.85 26.95 -1.53
C ASN A 159 2.46 25.90 -0.49
N PRO A 160 3.24 24.81 -0.32
CA PRO A 160 2.90 23.80 0.66
C PRO A 160 2.99 24.47 2.04
N TYR A 161 1.84 24.69 2.69
CA TYR A 161 1.84 25.12 4.08
C TYR A 161 2.18 23.89 4.92
N TYR A 162 3.39 23.88 5.48
CA TYR A 162 3.80 22.81 6.37
C TYR A 162 3.06 22.98 7.69
N VAL A 163 2.04 22.15 7.93
CA VAL A 163 1.45 22.02 9.26
C VAL A 163 2.51 21.40 10.16
N LYS A 164 3.13 22.20 11.03
CA LYS A 164 3.91 21.67 12.15
C LYS A 164 2.95 20.83 12.99
N GLN A 165 2.99 19.51 12.82
CA GLN A 165 2.30 18.61 13.73
C GLN A 165 2.88 18.84 15.12
N SER A 166 2.02 19.34 16.03
CA SER A 166 2.29 19.35 17.46
C SER A 166 2.63 17.93 17.87
N ARG A 167 3.91 17.65 18.13
CA ARG A 167 4.33 16.33 18.59
C ARG A 167 3.64 16.07 19.92
N VAL A 168 2.77 15.07 19.96
CA VAL A 168 2.21 14.55 21.22
C VAL A 168 3.40 14.13 22.07
N GLN A 169 3.47 14.60 23.31
CA GLN A 169 4.53 14.21 24.24
C GLN A 169 4.40 12.70 24.46
N HIS A 170 5.36 11.92 23.96
CA HIS A 170 5.45 10.51 24.28
C HIS A 170 5.92 10.41 25.73
N ASN A 171 5.01 10.02 26.62
CA ASN A 171 5.40 9.59 27.96
C ASN A 171 6.13 8.26 27.81
N ASP A 172 7.45 8.30 27.95
CA ASP A 172 8.34 7.13 27.94
C ASP A 172 8.18 6.32 29.25
N GLU A 173 6.95 5.91 29.56
CA GLU A 173 6.70 4.90 30.60
C GLU A 173 7.13 3.54 30.05
N ARG A 174 8.44 3.28 30.14
CA ARG A 174 9.00 1.97 29.82
C ARG A 174 8.42 0.96 30.81
N LEU A 175 7.48 0.14 30.32
CA LEU A 175 6.94 -1.00 31.04
C LEU A 175 8.10 -1.85 31.58
N ARG A 176 8.23 -1.95 32.90
CA ARG A 176 9.21 -2.82 33.55
C ARG A 176 8.79 -4.26 33.30
N LEU A 177 9.53 -4.96 32.44
CA LEU A 177 9.30 -6.36 32.17
C LEU A 177 9.76 -7.19 33.40
N SER A 178 8.82 -7.68 34.19
CA SER A 178 9.11 -8.60 35.31
C SER A 178 9.09 -10.05 34.82
N SER A 179 10.13 -10.48 34.12
CA SER A 179 10.28 -11.88 33.72
C SER A 179 11.07 -12.67 34.77
N SER A 180 10.36 -13.31 35.69
CA SER A 180 10.90 -14.41 36.50
C SER A 180 10.62 -15.73 35.80
N THR A 181 11.66 -16.49 35.47
CA THR A 181 11.49 -17.83 34.93
C THR A 181 11.51 -18.84 36.07
N SER A 182 10.69 -19.89 35.96
CA SER A 182 10.69 -21.01 36.92
C SER A 182 12.07 -21.66 37.06
N TYR A 183 12.89 -21.61 36.01
CA TYR A 183 14.29 -22.04 36.03
C TYR A 183 15.12 -21.24 37.04
N LYS A 184 14.97 -19.91 37.07
CA LYS A 184 15.69 -19.04 38.02
C LYS A 184 15.28 -19.32 39.46
N ASP A 185 14.03 -19.70 39.69
CA ASP A 185 13.53 -20.01 41.03
C ASP A 185 14.01 -21.37 41.53
N SER A 186 14.12 -22.36 40.63
CA SER A 186 14.56 -23.72 40.96
C SER A 186 16.08 -23.87 41.08
N PHE A 187 16.86 -23.06 40.35
CA PHE A 187 18.33 -23.15 40.32
C PHE A 187 18.97 -21.94 40.99
N LYS A 188 18.77 -21.83 42.31
CA LYS A 188 19.48 -20.84 43.13
C LYS A 188 20.92 -21.31 43.35
N PRO A 189 21.90 -20.40 43.37
CA PRO A 189 23.27 -20.77 43.70
C PRO A 189 23.27 -21.42 45.09
N ALA A 190 23.78 -22.65 45.16
CA ALA A 190 23.88 -23.38 46.42
C ALA A 190 24.78 -22.61 47.38
N ASN A 191 24.41 -22.61 48.66
CA ASN A 191 25.16 -21.89 49.68
C ASN A 191 26.57 -22.49 49.81
N SER A 192 27.61 -21.67 49.96
CA SER A 192 29.01 -22.16 49.93
C SER A 192 29.26 -23.24 50.98
N ASN A 193 28.59 -23.11 52.13
CA ASN A 193 28.68 -24.07 53.23
C ASN A 193 28.05 -25.43 52.89
N GLU A 194 26.94 -25.43 52.15
CA GLU A 194 26.28 -26.66 51.68
C GLU A 194 27.12 -27.37 50.62
N LEU A 195 27.75 -26.62 49.72
CA LEU A 195 28.68 -27.17 48.72
C LEU A 195 29.89 -27.83 49.38
N LEU A 196 30.47 -27.20 50.41
CA LEU A 196 31.60 -27.76 51.15
C LEU A 196 31.20 -29.03 51.90
N ALA A 197 30.02 -29.05 52.54
CA ALA A 197 29.51 -30.24 53.22
C ALA A 197 29.24 -31.40 52.24
N ALA A 198 28.69 -31.11 51.06
CA ALA A 198 28.48 -32.12 50.01
C ALA A 198 29.80 -32.68 49.48
N GLN A 199 30.82 -31.82 49.29
CA GLN A 199 32.15 -32.25 48.88
C GLN A 199 32.83 -33.14 49.93
N GLN A 200 32.69 -32.81 51.22
CA GLN A 200 33.22 -33.63 52.31
C GLN A 200 32.55 -35.01 52.36
N LYS A 201 31.21 -35.06 52.29
CA LYS A 201 30.47 -36.34 52.21
C LYS A 201 30.89 -37.18 51.01
N ASN A 202 31.09 -36.55 49.85
CA ASN A 202 31.55 -37.27 48.66
C ASN A 202 32.99 -37.81 48.82
N LYS A 203 33.87 -37.11 49.54
CA LYS A 203 35.20 -37.62 49.88
C LYS A 203 35.12 -38.80 50.84
N GLU A 204 34.26 -38.73 51.86
CA GLU A 204 34.02 -39.83 52.80
C GLU A 204 33.49 -41.07 52.10
N ILE A 205 32.49 -40.93 51.21
CA ILE A 205 31.95 -42.04 50.42
C ILE A 205 33.03 -42.64 49.52
N LYS A 206 33.85 -41.83 48.85
CA LYS A 206 34.97 -42.32 48.03
C LYS A 206 35.99 -43.08 48.87
N ASN A 207 36.28 -42.63 50.08
CA ASN A 207 37.18 -43.31 51.00
C ASN A 207 36.58 -44.64 51.50
N LEU A 208 35.28 -44.69 51.76
CA LEU A 208 34.60 -45.94 52.13
C LEU A 208 34.58 -46.96 50.98
N ILE A 209 34.38 -46.48 49.74
CA ILE A 209 34.45 -47.32 48.54
C ILE A 209 35.88 -47.82 48.31
N SER A 210 36.89 -46.97 48.50
CA SER A 210 38.29 -47.37 48.33
C SER A 210 38.78 -48.32 49.43
N MET A 211 38.23 -48.24 50.65
CA MET A 211 38.52 -49.21 51.72
C MET A 211 37.79 -50.54 51.52
N LYS A 212 36.66 -50.56 50.80
CA LYS A 212 36.02 -51.77 50.30
C LYS A 212 36.72 -52.29 49.03
N THR A 213 38.05 -52.48 49.06
CA THR A 213 38.70 -53.37 48.09
C THR A 213 38.46 -54.84 48.45
N LEU A 214 37.21 -55.28 48.38
CA LEU A 214 36.97 -56.65 47.95
C LEU A 214 37.04 -56.59 46.44
N LYS A 215 38.13 -57.11 45.88
CA LYS A 215 38.22 -57.41 44.44
C LYS A 215 37.16 -58.46 44.15
N GLU A 216 35.91 -58.04 44.03
CA GLU A 216 34.88 -58.82 43.39
C GLU A 216 35.36 -59.00 41.96
N ARG A 217 35.86 -60.21 41.66
CA ARG A 217 36.06 -60.63 40.27
C ARG A 217 34.74 -60.35 39.59
N GLU A 218 34.72 -59.37 38.70
CA GLU A 218 33.56 -59.09 37.86
C GLU A 218 33.23 -60.39 37.14
N ILE A 219 32.26 -61.13 37.68
CA ILE A 219 31.53 -62.12 36.90
C ILE A 219 30.82 -61.22 35.89
N LEU A 220 31.32 -61.24 34.66
CA LEU A 220 30.69 -60.63 33.50
C LEU A 220 29.32 -61.29 33.35
N ILE A 221 28.33 -60.77 34.08
CA ILE A 221 26.93 -61.10 33.91
C ILE A 221 26.63 -60.65 32.49
N ARG A 222 26.44 -61.64 31.62
CA ARG A 222 26.08 -61.54 30.19
C ARG A 222 25.56 -60.14 29.85
N GLU A 223 26.39 -59.38 29.15
CA GLU A 223 25.92 -58.19 28.47
C GLU A 223 24.74 -58.61 27.59
N SER A 224 23.57 -58.01 27.82
CA SER A 224 22.41 -58.27 26.98
C SER A 224 22.76 -57.94 25.53
N GLU A 225 22.25 -58.74 24.60
CA GLU A 225 22.45 -58.50 23.16
C GLU A 225 22.00 -57.08 22.76
N SER A 226 21.01 -56.53 23.46
CA SER A 226 20.57 -55.14 23.29
C SER A 226 21.70 -54.12 23.54
N LYS A 227 22.61 -54.36 24.48
CA LYS A 227 23.74 -53.46 24.76
C LYS A 227 24.83 -53.55 23.69
N LYS A 228 24.94 -54.70 22.99
CA LYS A 228 25.83 -54.85 21.84
C LYS A 228 25.28 -54.14 20.60
N GLU A 229 23.96 -54.15 20.42
CA GLU A 229 23.29 -53.54 19.27
C GLU A 229 23.14 -52.02 19.41
N PHE A 230 22.81 -51.53 20.61
CA PHE A 230 22.63 -50.10 20.86
C PHE A 230 23.90 -49.47 21.44
N LYS A 231 24.90 -49.28 20.57
CA LYS A 231 26.06 -48.45 20.91
C LYS A 231 25.65 -46.98 21.00
N ASP A 232 26.06 -46.33 22.07
CA ASP A 232 25.73 -44.93 22.31
C ASP A 232 26.61 -44.02 21.42
N PHE A 233 26.08 -43.65 20.25
CA PHE A 233 26.76 -42.79 19.27
C PHE A 233 26.74 -41.30 19.66
N SER A 234 26.17 -40.94 20.81
CA SER A 234 26.17 -39.55 21.31
C SER A 234 27.57 -38.96 21.50
N LYS A 235 28.60 -39.82 21.62
CA LYS A 235 30.00 -39.44 21.79
C LYS A 235 30.91 -39.78 20.61
N SER A 236 30.41 -40.45 19.57
CA SER A 236 31.17 -40.49 18.31
C SER A 236 31.12 -39.08 17.75
N SER A 237 32.24 -38.38 17.91
CA SER A 237 32.45 -37.00 17.48
C SER A 237 31.64 -36.71 16.23
N ILE A 238 30.63 -35.86 16.38
CA ILE A 238 30.09 -35.09 15.26
C ILE A 238 31.34 -34.53 14.60
N ILE A 239 31.71 -35.07 13.44
CA ILE A 239 32.82 -34.56 12.66
C ILE A 239 32.53 -33.08 12.52
N ASP A 240 33.37 -32.25 13.15
CA ASP A 240 33.24 -30.80 13.17
C ASP A 240 32.90 -30.36 11.75
N LYS A 241 31.66 -29.89 11.60
CA LYS A 241 31.08 -29.32 10.38
C LYS A 241 31.89 -29.69 9.14
N ALA A 242 31.57 -30.83 8.52
CA ALA A 242 31.90 -31.01 7.12
C ALA A 242 31.31 -29.80 6.38
N THR A 243 32.14 -28.77 6.15
CA THR A 243 31.88 -27.69 5.23
C THR A 243 31.64 -28.40 3.91
N LYS A 244 30.36 -28.55 3.56
CA LYS A 244 29.99 -28.91 2.20
C LYS A 244 30.80 -27.96 1.31
N PRO A 245 31.69 -28.46 0.44
CA PRO A 245 32.27 -27.57 -0.56
C PRO A 245 31.07 -26.93 -1.24
N ASP A 246 31.04 -25.61 -1.19
CA ASP A 246 30.02 -24.77 -1.80
C ASP A 246 29.86 -25.33 -3.22
N GLU A 247 28.79 -26.09 -3.48
CA GLU A 247 28.43 -26.47 -4.84
C GLU A 247 28.18 -25.13 -5.49
N SER A 248 29.19 -24.70 -6.24
CA SER A 248 29.22 -23.44 -6.92
C SER A 248 28.05 -23.46 -7.88
N LEU A 249 26.89 -22.99 -7.41
CA LEU A 249 25.95 -22.27 -8.23
C LEU A 249 26.84 -21.34 -9.03
N LEU A 250 26.97 -21.62 -10.32
CA LEU A 250 27.73 -20.85 -11.28
C LEU A 250 27.49 -19.39 -10.92
N LYS A 251 28.46 -18.76 -10.26
CA LYS A 251 28.44 -17.33 -9.98
C LYS A 251 28.61 -16.72 -11.35
N GLN A 252 27.51 -16.61 -12.09
CA GLN A 252 27.43 -15.79 -13.27
C GLN A 252 27.96 -14.45 -12.79
N LYS A 253 29.13 -14.05 -13.27
CA LYS A 253 29.68 -12.73 -13.02
C LYS A 253 28.62 -11.79 -13.59
N ILE A 254 27.77 -11.27 -12.72
CA ILE A 254 26.88 -10.17 -13.05
C ILE A 254 27.86 -9.06 -13.41
N THR A 255 27.97 -8.78 -14.71
CA THR A 255 28.77 -7.64 -15.14
C THR A 255 28.07 -6.41 -14.57
N ASP A 256 28.79 -5.59 -13.81
CA ASP A 256 28.24 -4.40 -13.13
C ASP A 256 27.59 -3.37 -14.10
N ASN A 257 27.66 -3.63 -15.40
CA ASN A 257 27.15 -2.78 -16.47
C ASN A 257 25.84 -3.29 -17.10
N HIS A 258 25.30 -4.44 -16.70
CA HIS A 258 24.12 -5.02 -17.38
C HIS A 258 22.84 -4.17 -17.23
N PHE A 259 22.79 -3.28 -16.23
CA PHE A 259 21.67 -2.36 -16.00
C PHE A 259 22.02 -0.87 -16.25
N MET A 260 23.19 -0.57 -16.85
CA MET A 260 23.49 0.81 -17.25
C MET A 260 22.77 1.11 -18.57
N SER A 261 21.64 1.82 -18.48
CA SER A 261 21.01 2.48 -19.62
C SER A 261 22.05 3.34 -20.36
N THR A 262 22.11 3.26 -21.68
CA THR A 262 23.00 4.04 -22.56
C THR A 262 22.99 5.54 -22.25
N VAL A 263 21.87 6.07 -21.77
CA VAL A 263 21.69 7.46 -21.30
C VAL A 263 22.73 7.87 -20.24
N LYS A 264 23.10 6.97 -19.32
CA LYS A 264 24.04 7.29 -18.23
C LYS A 264 25.50 7.36 -18.68
N LYS A 265 25.86 6.66 -19.77
CA LYS A 265 27.24 6.60 -20.27
C LYS A 265 27.61 7.85 -21.09
N ASP A 266 26.62 8.42 -21.78
CA ASP A 266 26.88 9.50 -22.74
C ASP A 266 26.55 10.91 -22.20
N PHE A 267 25.62 11.06 -21.24
CA PHE A 267 25.18 12.38 -20.79
C PHE A 267 25.82 12.88 -19.49
N TYR A 268 26.33 12.00 -18.64
CA TYR A 268 26.96 12.39 -17.38
C TYR A 268 28.47 12.17 -17.48
N ARG A 269 29.17 13.19 -18.00
CA ARG A 269 30.63 13.31 -17.83
C ARG A 269 30.88 13.27 -16.32
N THR A 270 31.60 12.24 -15.89
CA THR A 270 31.82 11.85 -14.50
C THR A 270 32.32 13.02 -13.64
N GLN A 271 31.39 13.74 -13.02
CA GLN A 271 31.69 14.36 -11.73
C GLN A 271 31.81 13.19 -10.77
N THR A 272 33.00 13.04 -10.18
CA THR A 272 33.28 12.01 -9.18
C THR A 272 32.13 11.96 -8.19
N PRO A 273 31.60 10.77 -7.86
CA PRO A 273 30.44 10.63 -7.00
C PRO A 273 30.67 11.43 -5.71
N ILE A 274 29.87 12.48 -5.54
CA ILE A 274 29.98 13.36 -4.37
C ILE A 274 29.52 12.55 -3.17
N ASP A 275 30.46 12.20 -2.29
CA ASP A 275 30.17 11.51 -1.05
C ASP A 275 29.54 12.48 -0.05
N PHE A 276 28.21 12.57 -0.07
CA PHE A 276 27.41 13.43 0.81
C PHE A 276 27.66 13.16 2.31
N ARG A 277 28.20 11.98 2.67
CA ARG A 277 28.59 11.66 4.07
C ARG A 277 29.80 12.46 4.52
N LYS A 278 30.81 12.65 3.63
CA LYS A 278 31.98 13.48 3.92
C LYS A 278 31.59 14.95 4.10
N ILE A 279 30.69 15.46 3.26
CA ILE A 279 30.19 16.84 3.35
C ILE A 279 29.48 17.08 4.69
N ARG A 280 28.59 16.18 5.13
CA ARG A 280 27.93 16.30 6.44
C ARG A 280 28.91 16.29 7.60
N ARG A 281 29.93 15.43 7.58
CA ARG A 281 30.96 15.40 8.63
C ARG A 281 31.73 16.73 8.71
N GLN A 282 32.08 17.32 7.57
CA GLN A 282 32.78 18.60 7.53
C GLN A 282 31.92 19.76 8.04
N ILE A 283 30.61 19.74 7.77
CA ILE A 283 29.69 20.77 8.27
C ILE A 283 29.55 20.66 9.80
N ASN A 284 29.37 19.44 10.33
CA ASN A 284 29.25 19.24 11.78
C ASN A 284 30.53 19.64 12.53
N LEU A 285 31.71 19.29 12.00
CA LEU A 285 33.00 19.70 12.58
C LEU A 285 33.21 21.23 12.60
N LYS A 286 32.55 21.98 11.71
CA LYS A 286 32.59 23.46 11.71
C LYS A 286 31.61 24.07 12.71
N LEU A 287 30.52 23.37 13.03
CA LEU A 287 29.54 23.81 14.02
C LEU A 287 30.05 23.58 15.44
N ASP A 288 30.78 22.48 15.69
CA ASP A 288 31.36 22.18 17.00
C ASP A 288 32.58 23.07 17.38
N LYS A 289 33.05 23.92 16.45
CA LYS A 289 34.18 24.85 16.67
C LYS A 289 33.76 26.31 16.87
N ARG A 290 32.46 26.58 17.04
CA ARG A 290 31.92 27.90 17.43
C ARG A 290 31.33 27.80 18.82
#